data_AF-A0A969GN03-F1
#
_entry.id   AF-A0A969GN03-F1
#
_cell.length_a   1.000
_cell.length_b   1.000
_cell.length_c   1.000
_cell.angle_alpha   90.00
_cell.angle_beta   90.00
_cell.angle_gamma   90.00
#
_symmetry.space_group_name_H-M   'P 1'
#
loop_
_entity.id
_entity.type
_entity.pdbx_description
1 polymer ?
#
loop_
_entity_poly.entity_id
_entity_poly.type
_entity_poly.pdbx_seq_one_letter_code
_entity_poly.pdbx_strand_id
1 'polypeptide(L)'
;LELARTLRHLGETQTRIGGWSDHAVSEAIYLTDPDGHGIEIYRDRPRSEWRYPNGTLKMTVDPFDADGVLAELSGDQPAWAGLHPETVIGHMHLQVNDIAAAEDFYVNSLGFDLVMRYGGAATFLSARLSSSSWHEYLAQPGRCSAAC
;
A
#
# COMPACT_ATOMS: atom_id res chain seq x y z
N LEU A 1 -2.45 3.71 15.92
CA LEU A 1 -1.35 3.43 16.85
C LEU A 1 -0.10 2.86 16.18
N GLU A 2 -0.16 1.70 15.50
CA GLU A 2 1.07 1.04 15.00
C GLU A 2 1.79 1.79 13.87
N LEU A 3 1.06 2.46 12.97
CA LEU A 3 1.67 3.34 11.97
C LEU A 3 2.43 4.49 12.63
N ALA A 4 1.92 5.05 13.73
CA ALA A 4 2.58 6.12 14.48
C ALA A 4 3.88 5.65 15.13
N ARG A 5 3.88 4.43 15.69
CA ARG A 5 5.10 3.80 16.24
C ARG A 5 6.15 3.58 15.15
N THR A 6 5.71 3.12 13.98
CA THR A 6 6.59 2.94 12.82
C THR A 6 7.16 4.27 12.35
N LEU A 7 6.32 5.29 12.17
CA LEU A 7 6.74 6.63 11.78
C LEU A 7 7.76 7.23 12.75
N ARG A 8 7.52 7.12 14.07
CA ARG A 8 8.47 7.56 15.10
C ARG A 8 9.81 6.84 14.97
N HIS A 9 9.80 5.52 14.84
CA HIS A 9 11.01 4.72 14.73
C HIS A 9 11.82 5.06 13.47
N LEU A 10 11.15 5.27 12.33
CA LEU A 10 11.80 5.71 11.09
C LEU A 10 12.47 7.08 11.27
N GLY A 11 11.83 8.01 12.00
CA GLY A 11 12.42 9.30 12.36
C GLY A 11 13.64 9.18 13.28
N GLU A 12 13.54 8.36 14.34
CA GLU A 12 14.63 8.11 15.30
C GLU A 12 15.87 7.47 14.64
N THR A 13 15.64 6.58 13.66
CA THR A 13 16.70 5.91 12.91
C THR A 13 17.18 6.70 11.69
N GLN A 14 16.58 7.86 11.42
CA GLN A 14 16.82 8.67 10.22
C GLN A 14 16.67 7.86 8.92
N THR A 15 15.76 6.90 8.92
CA THR A 15 15.44 6.11 7.73
C THR A 15 14.82 7.02 6.68
N ARG A 16 15.32 6.96 5.44
CA ARG A 16 14.82 7.80 4.36
C ARG A 16 13.40 7.40 3.98
N ILE A 17 12.48 8.34 4.11
CA ILE A 17 11.12 8.23 3.58
C ILE A 17 11.12 8.78 2.15
N GLY A 18 10.62 7.97 1.21
CA GLY A 18 10.49 8.33 -0.20
C GLY A 18 9.23 9.15 -0.50
N GLY A 19 8.18 8.97 0.31
CA GLY A 19 6.92 9.70 0.22
C GLY A 19 5.93 9.25 1.29
N TRP A 20 4.77 9.88 1.31
CA TRP A 20 3.62 9.54 2.15
C TRP A 20 2.35 10.09 1.52
N SER A 21 1.21 9.48 1.80
CA SER A 21 -0.07 9.92 1.24
C SER A 21 -1.24 9.46 2.10
N ASP A 22 -2.34 10.21 2.05
CA ASP A 22 -3.67 9.79 2.48
C ASP A 22 -4.50 9.46 1.25
N HIS A 23 -5.04 8.23 1.21
CA HIS A 23 -5.83 7.73 0.09
C HIS A 23 -7.34 7.73 0.34
N ALA A 24 -7.80 8.36 1.44
CA ALA A 24 -9.17 8.30 1.95
C ALA A 24 -9.66 6.90 2.38
N VAL A 25 -8.90 5.84 2.07
CA VAL A 25 -9.14 4.46 2.49
C VAL A 25 -8.02 3.93 3.38
N SER A 26 -6.82 4.49 3.26
CA SER A 26 -5.62 4.16 4.02
C SER A 26 -4.72 5.38 4.16
N GLU A 27 -3.83 5.34 5.14
CA GLU A 27 -2.74 6.30 5.32
C GLU A 27 -1.43 5.53 5.20
N ALA A 28 -0.54 5.99 4.32
CA ALA A 28 0.62 5.22 3.85
C ALA A 28 1.92 6.00 3.94
N ILE A 29 3.00 5.28 4.25
CA ILE A 29 4.39 5.74 4.23
C ILE A 29 5.14 4.88 3.22
N TYR A 30 5.88 5.52 2.32
CA TYR A 30 6.64 4.86 1.27
C TYR A 30 8.13 4.92 1.55
N LEU A 31 8.77 3.77 1.48
CA LEU A 31 10.19 3.57 1.67
C LEU A 31 10.79 2.99 0.39
N THR A 32 12.10 3.13 0.27
CA THR A 32 12.89 2.40 -0.71
C THR A 32 13.98 1.67 0.06
N ASP A 33 14.03 0.36 -0.08
CA ASP A 33 15.06 -0.44 0.56
C ASP A 33 16.44 -0.26 -0.13
N PRO A 34 17.53 -0.83 0.40
CA PRO A 34 18.85 -0.70 -0.18
C PRO A 34 18.99 -1.24 -1.62
N ASP A 35 18.14 -2.18 -2.02
CA ASP A 35 18.14 -2.80 -3.35
C ASP A 35 17.23 -2.06 -4.34
N GLY A 36 16.54 -1.00 -3.88
CA GLY A 36 15.65 -0.19 -4.69
C GLY A 36 14.21 -0.70 -4.74
N HIS A 37 13.85 -1.66 -3.90
CA HIS A 37 12.47 -2.15 -3.79
C HIS A 37 11.60 -1.12 -3.06
N GLY A 38 10.46 -0.81 -3.65
CA GLY A 38 9.43 0.01 -3.00
C GLY A 38 8.78 -0.78 -1.88
N ILE A 39 8.67 -0.17 -0.70
CA ILE A 39 7.95 -0.71 0.45
C ILE A 39 6.90 0.31 0.85
N GLU A 40 5.64 -0.11 0.89
CA GLU A 40 4.56 0.68 1.46
C GLU A 40 4.19 0.11 2.83
N ILE A 41 4.22 0.96 3.85
CA ILE A 41 3.67 0.65 5.17
C ILE A 41 2.45 1.53 5.36
N TYR A 42 1.28 0.90 5.42
CA TYR A 42 0.01 1.61 5.55
C TYR A 42 -0.85 1.05 6.69
N ARG A 43 -1.85 1.85 7.07
CA ARG A 43 -2.98 1.38 7.85
C ARG A 43 -4.28 1.70 7.11
N ASP A 44 -5.21 0.76 7.14
CA ASP A 44 -6.56 1.01 6.62
C ASP A 44 -7.33 1.94 7.57
N ARG A 45 -8.11 2.85 6.99
CA ARG A 45 -9.23 3.50 7.68
C ARG A 45 -10.34 2.48 7.90
N PRO A 46 -11.18 2.61 8.95
CA PRO A 46 -12.34 1.76 9.14
C PRO A 46 -13.19 1.68 7.86
N ARG A 47 -13.55 0.48 7.41
CA ARG A 47 -14.30 0.29 6.15
C ARG A 47 -15.63 1.04 6.11
N SER A 48 -16.22 1.37 7.26
CA SER A 48 -17.42 2.21 7.37
C SER A 48 -17.22 3.66 6.91
N GLU A 49 -15.97 4.14 6.88
CA GLU A 49 -15.61 5.48 6.41
C GLU A 49 -15.40 5.53 4.90
N TRP A 50 -15.19 4.38 4.26
CA TRP A 50 -14.91 4.30 2.83
C TRP A 50 -16.14 4.77 2.03
N ARG A 51 -15.90 5.56 1.00
CA ARG A 51 -16.96 6.18 0.19
C ARG A 51 -16.98 5.57 -1.20
N TYR A 52 -18.19 5.28 -1.68
CA TYR A 52 -18.44 4.72 -3.01
C TYR A 52 -19.37 5.62 -3.84
N PRO A 53 -18.96 6.87 -4.17
CA PRO A 53 -19.78 7.72 -5.03
C PRO A 53 -19.99 7.01 -6.39
N ASN A 54 -21.24 6.90 -6.82
CA ASN A 54 -21.62 6.23 -8.06
C ASN A 54 -21.17 4.75 -8.15
N GLY A 55 -21.05 4.07 -6.99
CA GLY A 55 -20.68 2.65 -6.93
C GLY A 55 -19.19 2.35 -7.13
N THR A 56 -18.34 3.38 -7.25
CA THR A 56 -16.88 3.21 -7.38
C THR A 56 -16.18 3.70 -6.12
N LEU A 57 -15.19 2.95 -5.63
CA LEU A 57 -14.40 3.35 -4.45
C LEU A 57 -13.70 4.69 -4.71
N LYS A 58 -13.89 5.66 -3.81
CA LYS A 58 -13.16 6.93 -3.83
C LYS A 58 -11.79 6.74 -3.18
N MET A 59 -10.73 6.91 -3.97
CA MET A 59 -9.36 7.05 -3.46
C MET A 59 -8.81 8.44 -3.79
N THR A 60 -7.88 8.92 -2.98
CA THR A 60 -7.23 10.23 -3.16
C THR A 60 -5.70 10.11 -3.09
N VAL A 61 -5.01 11.23 -3.31
CA VAL A 61 -3.56 11.38 -3.06
C VAL A 61 -3.43 12.69 -2.28
N ASP A 62 -4.06 12.72 -1.11
CA ASP A 62 -4.12 13.91 -0.26
C ASP A 62 -2.88 13.99 0.63
N PRO A 63 -2.52 15.18 1.14
CA PRO A 63 -1.40 15.33 2.07
C PRO A 63 -1.58 14.45 3.32
N PHE A 64 -0.53 13.70 3.66
CA PHE A 64 -0.47 12.87 4.87
C PHE A 64 -0.30 13.74 6.14
N ASP A 65 -1.17 13.55 7.13
CA ASP A 65 -1.13 14.25 8.41
C ASP A 65 -0.18 13.56 9.40
N ALA A 66 1.12 13.78 9.24
CA ALA A 66 2.15 13.19 10.10
C ALA A 66 1.98 13.58 11.57
N ASP A 67 1.62 14.84 11.85
CA ASP A 67 1.43 15.33 13.21
C ASP A 67 0.22 14.65 13.87
N GLY A 68 -0.89 14.52 13.15
CA GLY A 68 -2.08 13.80 13.61
C GLY A 68 -1.80 12.33 13.89
N VAL A 69 -1.06 11.65 13.01
CA VAL A 69 -0.65 10.25 13.22
C VAL A 69 0.25 10.13 14.46
N LEU A 70 1.26 11.00 14.59
CA LEU A 70 2.17 10.97 15.75
C LEU A 70 1.45 11.31 17.07
N ALA A 71 0.42 12.16 17.02
CA ALA A 71 -0.39 12.52 18.19
C ALA A 71 -1.19 11.35 18.79
N GLU A 72 -1.35 10.23 18.07
CA GLU A 72 -1.94 9.01 18.62
C GLU A 72 -1.05 8.32 19.67
N LEU A 73 0.25 8.62 19.68
CA LEU A 73 1.15 8.15 20.71
C LEU A 73 0.81 8.85 22.01
N SER A 74 0.54 8.07 23.07
CA SER A 74 0.20 8.59 24.39
C SER A 74 1.10 8.02 25.47
N GLY A 75 1.56 8.86 26.39
CA GLY A 75 2.44 8.46 27.49
C GLY A 75 3.77 7.85 27.04
N ASP A 76 4.42 7.13 27.96
CA ASP A 76 5.67 6.43 27.66
C ASP A 76 5.40 5.29 26.68
N GLN A 77 6.10 5.33 25.56
CA GLN A 77 6.03 4.28 24.56
C GLN A 77 7.13 3.25 24.78
N PRO A 78 6.87 1.96 24.55
CA PRO A 78 7.91 0.95 24.61
C PRO A 78 9.00 1.25 23.57
N ALA A 79 10.21 0.77 23.86
CA ALA A 79 11.29 0.73 22.88
C ALA A 79 10.83 -0.06 21.64
N TRP A 80 11.37 0.32 20.47
CA TRP A 80 11.06 -0.38 19.22
C TRP A 80 11.47 -1.86 19.32
N ALA A 81 10.53 -2.75 19.02
CA ALA A 81 10.74 -4.20 19.04
C ALA A 81 10.43 -4.85 17.68
N GLY A 82 10.34 -4.05 16.62
CA GLY A 82 9.90 -4.48 15.29
C GLY A 82 8.45 -4.09 14.98
N LEU A 83 8.00 -4.47 13.78
CA LEU A 83 6.60 -4.33 13.36
C LEU A 83 5.68 -5.18 14.27
N HIS A 84 4.43 -4.76 14.40
CA HIS A 84 3.44 -5.48 15.20
C HIS A 84 3.25 -6.91 14.66
N PRO A 85 3.10 -7.95 15.50
CA PRO A 85 2.95 -9.33 15.04
C PRO A 85 1.72 -9.58 14.14
N GLU A 86 0.72 -8.71 14.21
CA GLU A 86 -0.48 -8.76 13.34
C GLU A 86 -0.32 -7.94 12.05
N THR A 87 0.83 -7.30 11.82
CA THR A 87 1.13 -6.70 10.51
C THR A 87 1.19 -7.81 9.47
N VAL A 88 0.46 -7.60 8.36
CA VAL A 88 0.37 -8.55 7.24
C VAL A 88 0.90 -7.92 5.96
N ILE A 89 1.26 -8.75 4.99
CA ILE A 89 1.46 -8.30 3.62
C ILE A 89 0.07 -8.07 3.02
N GLY A 90 -0.28 -6.80 2.80
CA GLY A 90 -1.58 -6.41 2.24
C GLY A 90 -1.66 -6.60 0.74
N HIS A 91 -0.62 -6.15 0.03
CA HIS A 91 -0.49 -6.32 -1.41
C HIS A 91 0.98 -6.39 -1.86
N MET A 92 1.18 -6.79 -3.11
CA MET A 92 2.48 -6.81 -3.78
C MET A 92 2.36 -6.18 -5.15
N HIS A 93 3.37 -5.40 -5.55
CA HIS A 93 3.49 -4.83 -6.89
C HIS A 93 4.51 -5.65 -7.67
N LEU A 94 4.05 -6.36 -8.69
CA LEU A 94 4.92 -7.21 -9.50
C LEU A 94 5.18 -6.54 -10.84
N GLN A 95 6.47 -6.31 -11.15
CA GLN A 95 6.88 -5.86 -12.47
C GLN A 95 6.94 -7.04 -13.43
N VAL A 96 6.13 -6.99 -14.49
CA VAL A 96 6.04 -8.07 -15.49
C VAL A 96 6.38 -7.57 -16.88
N ASN A 97 6.92 -8.46 -17.71
CA ASN A 97 7.28 -8.15 -19.10
C ASN A 97 6.04 -8.07 -20.02
N ASP A 98 4.97 -8.78 -19.68
CA ASP A 98 3.72 -8.85 -20.43
C ASP A 98 2.55 -8.94 -19.43
N ILE A 99 1.73 -7.88 -19.35
CA ILE A 99 0.57 -7.84 -18.45
C ILE A 99 -0.47 -8.88 -18.83
N ALA A 100 -0.74 -9.07 -20.12
CA ALA A 100 -1.80 -9.96 -20.56
C ALA A 100 -1.47 -11.41 -20.23
N ALA A 101 -0.21 -11.82 -20.44
CA ALA A 101 0.26 -13.15 -20.06
C ALA A 101 0.25 -13.36 -18.53
N ALA A 102 0.66 -12.35 -17.76
CA ALA A 102 0.61 -12.41 -16.30
C ALA A 102 -0.84 -12.50 -15.79
N GLU A 103 -1.73 -11.64 -16.30
CA GLU A 103 -3.15 -11.65 -15.96
C GLU A 103 -3.78 -13.02 -16.23
N ASP A 104 -3.56 -13.60 -17.41
CA ASP A 104 -4.06 -14.94 -17.75
C ASP A 104 -3.57 -16.00 -16.77
N PHE A 105 -2.28 -15.99 -16.41
CA PHE A 105 -1.74 -16.90 -15.41
C PHE A 105 -2.44 -16.75 -14.04
N TYR A 106 -2.51 -15.54 -13.49
CA TYR A 106 -3.09 -15.33 -12.16
C TYR A 106 -4.61 -15.58 -12.13
N VAL A 107 -5.33 -15.18 -13.16
CA VAL A 107 -6.78 -15.36 -13.22
C VAL A 107 -7.12 -16.81 -13.57
N ASN A 108 -6.65 -17.33 -14.70
CA ASN A 108 -7.10 -18.62 -15.22
C ASN A 108 -6.33 -19.82 -14.64
N SER A 109 -5.07 -19.65 -14.25
CA SER A 109 -4.29 -20.76 -13.65
C SER A 109 -4.36 -20.78 -12.12
N LEU A 110 -4.36 -19.60 -11.47
CA LEU A 110 -4.38 -19.50 -10.00
C LEU A 110 -5.75 -19.12 -9.40
N GLY A 111 -6.71 -18.68 -10.22
CA GLY A 111 -8.07 -18.39 -9.78
C GLY A 111 -8.25 -17.04 -9.08
N PHE A 112 -7.41 -16.05 -9.37
CA PHE A 112 -7.56 -14.71 -8.83
C PHE A 112 -8.70 -13.97 -9.54
N ASP A 113 -9.36 -13.06 -8.82
CA ASP A 113 -10.38 -12.17 -9.36
C ASP A 113 -9.72 -10.94 -9.99
N LEU A 114 -10.13 -10.59 -11.22
CA LEU A 114 -9.79 -9.31 -11.82
C LEU A 114 -10.58 -8.19 -11.14
N VAL A 115 -9.88 -7.18 -10.64
CA VAL A 115 -10.46 -6.08 -9.88
C VAL A 115 -10.60 -4.84 -10.75
N MET A 116 -9.50 -4.46 -11.39
CA MET A 116 -9.40 -3.26 -12.21
C MET A 116 -8.26 -3.42 -13.21
N ARG A 117 -8.46 -2.88 -14.41
CA ARG A 117 -7.35 -2.61 -15.34
C ARG A 117 -7.12 -1.12 -15.38
N TYR A 118 -5.87 -0.70 -15.23
CA TYR A 118 -5.48 0.70 -15.30
C TYR A 118 -4.78 0.96 -16.64
N GLY A 119 -5.60 1.23 -17.66
CA GLY A 119 -5.14 1.36 -19.04
C GLY A 119 -4.34 0.13 -19.47
N GLY A 120 -3.19 0.37 -20.10
CA GLY A 120 -2.20 -0.66 -20.43
C GLY A 120 -0.99 -0.70 -19.50
N ALA A 121 -1.04 0.02 -18.37
CA ALA A 121 0.09 0.18 -17.46
C ALA A 121 0.04 -0.79 -16.28
N ALA A 122 -1.15 -1.20 -15.85
CA ALA A 122 -1.31 -2.09 -14.70
C ALA A 122 -2.60 -2.91 -14.72
N THR A 123 -2.55 -4.08 -14.08
CA THR A 123 -3.73 -4.90 -13.75
C THR A 123 -3.75 -5.18 -12.25
N PHE A 124 -4.92 -5.01 -11.63
CA PHE A 124 -5.15 -5.23 -10.21
C PHE A 124 -5.97 -6.51 -10.04
N LEU A 125 -5.44 -7.45 -9.26
CA LEU A 125 -6.02 -8.76 -9.01
C LEU A 125 -6.24 -8.97 -7.50
N SER A 126 -7.13 -9.87 -7.14
CA SER A 126 -7.31 -10.30 -5.74
C SER A 126 -7.33 -11.80 -5.65
N ALA A 127 -6.66 -12.36 -4.64
CA ALA A 127 -6.75 -13.78 -4.36
C ALA A 127 -8.14 -14.16 -3.79
N ARG A 128 -8.85 -13.20 -3.18
CA ARG A 128 -10.23 -13.35 -2.66
C ARG A 128 -10.87 -11.98 -2.42
N LEU A 129 -11.99 -11.69 -3.08
CA LEU A 129 -12.79 -10.47 -2.85
C LEU A 129 -13.32 -10.29 -1.40
N SER A 130 -13.21 -11.32 -0.53
CA SER A 130 -13.67 -11.27 0.88
C SER A 130 -12.56 -11.10 1.92
N SER A 131 -11.27 -11.18 1.55
CA SER A 131 -10.14 -10.95 2.45
C SER A 131 -9.28 -9.82 1.92
N SER A 132 -8.67 -9.05 2.81
CA SER A 132 -7.92 -7.80 2.57
C SER A 132 -6.67 -7.93 1.69
N SER A 133 -6.52 -9.00 0.91
CA SER A 133 -5.38 -9.29 0.06
C SER A 133 -5.66 -8.86 -1.38
N TRP A 134 -5.14 -7.70 -1.76
CA TRP A 134 -5.12 -7.23 -3.15
C TRP A 134 -3.70 -7.45 -3.71
N HIS A 135 -3.54 -7.62 -5.01
CA HIS A 135 -2.23 -7.73 -5.66
C HIS A 135 -2.25 -6.82 -6.89
N GLU A 136 -1.26 -5.96 -7.04
CA GLU A 136 -1.12 -5.05 -8.17
C GLU A 136 -0.01 -5.54 -9.10
N TYR A 137 -0.23 -5.50 -10.40
CA TYR A 137 0.77 -5.79 -11.41
C TYR A 137 1.04 -4.51 -12.17
N LEU A 138 2.29 -4.05 -12.14
CA LEU A 138 2.74 -2.91 -12.93
C LEU A 138 3.53 -3.46 -14.13
N ALA A 139 3.23 -3.04 -15.35
CA ALA A 139 4.22 -3.15 -16.43
C ALA A 139 4.62 -1.75 -16.88
N GLN A 140 5.91 -1.46 -16.73
CA GLN A 140 6.52 -0.29 -17.35
C GLN A 140 7.53 -0.76 -18.41
N PRO A 141 7.36 -0.40 -19.69
CA PRO A 141 8.50 -0.33 -20.60
C PRO A 141 9.25 0.98 -20.30
N GLY A 142 10.19 0.92 -19.35
CA GLY A 142 11.23 1.93 -19.16
C GLY A 142 10.88 3.19 -18.36
N ARG A 143 11.65 3.39 -17.27
CA ARG A 143 11.84 4.58 -16.41
C ARG A 143 10.66 4.98 -15.49
N CYS A 144 10.92 4.83 -14.18
CA CYS A 144 10.17 5.39 -13.07
C CYS A 144 9.90 6.90 -13.23
N SER A 145 8.65 7.30 -13.03
CA SER A 145 8.32 8.49 -12.25
C SER A 145 7.32 8.07 -11.15
N ALA A 146 7.66 8.38 -9.91
CA ALA A 146 6.88 8.09 -8.72
C ALA A 146 5.42 8.58 -8.84
N ALA A 147 4.47 7.67 -8.72
CA ALA A 147 3.08 7.87 -8.29
C ALA A 147 2.34 6.52 -8.32
N CYS A 148 2.61 5.69 -7.31
CA CYS A 148 1.68 4.75 -6.68
C CYS A 148 2.07 4.71 -5.21
#